data_AF-A0AAJ2FX92-F1
#
_entry.id   AF-A0AAJ2FX92-F1
#
_cell.length_a   1.000
_cell.length_b   1.000
_cell.length_c   1.000
_cell.angle_alpha   90.00
_cell.angle_beta   90.00
_cell.angle_gamma   90.00
#
_symmetry.space_group_name_H-M   'P 1'
#
loop_
_entity.id
_entity.type
_entity.pdbx_description
1 polymer ?
#
loop_
_entity_poly.entity_id
_entity_poly.type
_entity_poly.pdbx_seq_one_letter_code
_entity_poly.pdbx_strand_id
1 'polypeptide(L)'
;MNRSFRLMIAGLGAVAAVAAHAEPASRPSEYRKDVAVEFIYRQQIDDVYFTDWNGRLEKSDGPWRDIYFETSDKYVNKGLIRLNCDDPEADIDFTLYGVGEYGGAETGRQVTISYGDRRPWADGNYQDMSGETPTIEFYGAALERFCK
;
A
#
# COMPACT_ATOMS: atom_id res chain seq x y z
N MET A 1 -49.12 56.17 3.15
CA MET A 1 -48.80 55.84 1.74
C MET A 1 -48.06 54.51 1.74
N ASN A 2 -48.61 53.53 1.03
CA ASN A 2 -48.20 52.13 0.98
C ASN A 2 -46.71 51.92 0.69
N ARG A 3 -46.14 50.85 1.26
CA ARG A 3 -45.42 49.83 0.48
C ARG A 3 -45.15 48.58 1.32
N SER A 4 -45.95 47.56 1.04
CA SER A 4 -45.69 46.16 1.33
C SER A 4 -44.39 45.71 0.65
N PHE A 5 -43.55 44.93 1.33
CA PHE A 5 -42.58 44.06 0.67
C PHE A 5 -42.58 42.68 1.32
N ARG A 6 -42.56 41.68 0.44
CA ARG A 6 -42.96 40.28 0.63
C ARG A 6 -41.92 39.44 1.38
N LEU A 7 -42.42 38.42 2.07
CA LEU A 7 -41.70 37.20 2.44
C LEU A 7 -41.10 36.50 1.21
N MET A 8 -39.91 35.92 1.38
CA MET A 8 -39.54 34.53 1.04
C MET A 8 -38.01 34.42 1.11
N ILE A 9 -37.46 33.86 2.19
CA ILE A 9 -36.10 33.31 2.16
C ILE A 9 -36.23 31.81 1.96
N ALA A 10 -35.69 31.40 0.83
CA ALA A 10 -35.68 30.06 0.29
C ALA A 10 -34.74 29.14 1.06
N GLY A 11 -35.15 27.87 1.14
CA GLY A 11 -34.33 26.66 1.18
C GLY A 11 -32.98 26.74 1.86
N LEU A 12 -32.94 26.33 3.13
CA LEU A 12 -31.73 25.70 3.66
C LEU A 12 -31.57 24.37 2.93
N GLY A 13 -30.69 24.38 1.92
CA GLY A 13 -30.26 23.22 1.19
C GLY A 13 -29.70 22.17 2.16
N ALA A 14 -30.20 20.95 2.04
CA ALA A 14 -29.57 19.78 2.60
C ALA A 14 -28.16 19.70 2.03
N VAL A 15 -27.16 20.01 2.86
CA VAL A 15 -25.77 19.69 2.54
C VAL A 15 -25.70 18.17 2.55
N ALA A 16 -25.73 17.57 1.35
CA ALA A 16 -25.43 16.17 1.18
C ALA A 16 -24.01 15.95 1.72
N ALA A 17 -23.91 15.34 2.89
CA ALA A 17 -22.67 14.74 3.33
C ALA A 17 -22.34 13.68 2.28
N VAL A 18 -21.37 13.98 1.42
CA VAL A 18 -20.68 12.96 0.66
C VAL A 18 -20.03 12.10 1.74
N ALA A 19 -20.65 10.96 2.03
CA ALA A 19 -20.00 9.92 2.79
C ALA A 19 -18.77 9.54 1.97
N ALA A 20 -17.60 10.05 2.38
CA ALA A 20 -16.34 9.44 2.02
C ALA A 20 -16.49 7.99 2.48
N HIS A 21 -16.74 7.09 1.52
CA HIS A 21 -16.67 5.66 1.76
C HIS A 21 -15.24 5.40 2.19
N ALA A 22 -15.00 5.38 3.50
CA ALA A 22 -13.77 4.88 4.05
C ALA A 22 -13.64 3.45 3.53
N GLU A 23 -12.64 3.21 2.70
CA GLU A 23 -12.29 1.86 2.28
C GLU A 23 -12.18 1.00 3.54
N PRO A 24 -12.68 -0.25 3.51
CA PRO A 24 -12.65 -1.09 4.68
C PRO A 24 -11.19 -1.22 5.15
N ALA A 25 -10.94 -0.92 6.43
CA ALA A 25 -9.60 -1.00 7.02
C ALA A 25 -8.94 -2.37 6.81
N SER A 26 -9.75 -3.42 6.59
CA SER A 26 -9.32 -4.73 6.16
C SER A 26 -10.24 -5.28 5.07
N ARG A 27 -9.68 -5.93 4.05
CA ARG A 27 -10.38 -6.67 2.97
C ARG A 27 -9.86 -8.11 2.87
N PRO A 28 -10.62 -9.05 2.26
CA PRO A 28 -10.07 -10.35 1.90
C PRO A 28 -8.88 -10.21 0.94
N SER A 29 -7.91 -11.09 1.07
CA SER A 29 -6.78 -11.21 0.14
C SER A 29 -7.27 -11.76 -1.20
N GLU A 30 -6.75 -11.19 -2.29
CA GLU A 30 -7.01 -11.67 -3.66
C GLU A 30 -6.29 -12.98 -3.96
N TYR A 31 -5.20 -13.28 -3.24
CA TYR A 31 -4.30 -14.39 -3.57
C TYR A 31 -4.24 -15.48 -2.51
N ARG A 32 -4.75 -15.24 -1.30
CA ARG A 32 -4.69 -16.19 -0.17
C ARG A 32 -6.07 -16.38 0.43
N LYS A 33 -6.55 -17.62 0.41
CA LYS A 33 -7.84 -17.99 0.99
C LYS A 33 -7.84 -17.74 2.50
N ASP A 34 -8.95 -17.20 3.01
CA ASP A 34 -9.20 -16.94 4.43
C ASP A 34 -8.17 -15.99 5.09
N VAL A 35 -7.46 -15.21 4.28
CA VAL A 35 -6.52 -14.18 4.73
C VAL A 35 -7.15 -12.81 4.53
N ALA A 36 -7.11 -11.97 5.56
CA ALA A 36 -7.47 -10.56 5.46
C ALA A 36 -6.20 -9.70 5.37
N VAL A 37 -6.23 -8.68 4.53
CA VAL A 37 -5.18 -7.67 4.35
C VAL A 37 -5.74 -6.28 4.59
N GLU A 38 -4.89 -5.37 5.00
CA GLU A 38 -5.20 -3.96 5.24
C GLU A 38 -4.48 -3.07 4.23
N PHE A 39 -5.08 -1.90 3.97
CA PHE A 39 -4.47 -0.89 3.12
C PHE A 39 -3.17 -0.36 3.76
N ILE A 40 -2.10 -0.28 2.97
CA ILE A 40 -0.80 0.25 3.38
C ILE A 40 -0.55 1.58 2.68
N TYR A 41 -0.64 1.59 1.35
CA TYR A 41 -0.20 2.70 0.52
C TYR A 41 -0.87 2.68 -0.86
N ARG A 42 -1.25 3.86 -1.38
CA ARG A 42 -1.68 4.03 -2.77
C ARG A 42 -0.52 4.58 -3.57
N GLN A 43 -0.04 3.79 -4.53
CA GLN A 43 0.99 4.21 -5.47
C GLN A 43 0.32 4.86 -6.68
N GLN A 44 0.65 6.13 -6.93
CA GLN A 44 0.29 6.77 -8.19
C GLN A 44 1.20 6.25 -9.31
N ILE A 45 0.63 5.80 -10.42
CA ILE A 45 1.38 5.30 -11.58
C ILE A 45 1.43 6.38 -12.68
N ASP A 46 0.28 6.98 -13.01
CA ASP A 46 0.17 8.17 -13.86
C ASP A 46 -1.08 8.99 -13.48
N ASP A 47 -1.48 10.00 -14.26
CA ASP A 47 -2.58 10.92 -13.91
C ASP A 47 -3.93 10.22 -13.61
N VAL A 48 -4.16 9.00 -14.12
CA VAL A 48 -5.44 8.28 -13.97
C VAL A 48 -5.29 6.88 -13.40
N TYR A 49 -4.10 6.30 -13.44
CA TYR A 49 -3.82 4.97 -12.91
C TYR A 49 -3.08 5.06 -11.57
N PHE A 50 -3.58 4.26 -10.64
CA PHE A 50 -2.96 4.00 -9.36
C PHE A 50 -3.01 2.50 -9.08
N THR A 51 -2.26 2.06 -8.08
CA THR A 51 -2.43 0.73 -7.49
C THR A 51 -2.40 0.81 -5.98
N ASP A 52 -3.29 0.06 -5.35
CA ASP A 52 -3.34 -0.04 -3.90
C ASP A 52 -2.53 -1.22 -3.39
N TRP A 53 -1.53 -0.90 -2.58
CA TRP A 53 -0.75 -1.85 -1.82
C TRP A 53 -1.46 -2.16 -0.51
N ASN A 54 -1.75 -3.43 -0.33
CA ASN A 54 -2.37 -3.97 0.86
C ASN A 54 -1.42 -4.99 1.47
N GLY A 55 -1.57 -5.29 2.75
CA GLY A 55 -0.75 -6.31 3.38
C GLY A 55 -1.19 -6.67 4.78
N ARG A 56 -0.37 -7.47 5.45
CA ARG A 56 -0.56 -7.84 6.86
C ARG A 56 0.76 -8.27 7.46
N LEU A 57 0.86 -8.15 8.77
CA LEU A 57 1.93 -8.75 9.53
C LEU A 57 1.78 -10.29 9.53
N GLU A 58 2.81 -11.00 9.06
CA GLU A 58 2.89 -12.46 9.11
C GLU A 58 3.69 -12.94 10.32
N LYS A 59 4.79 -12.24 10.63
CA LYS A 59 5.69 -12.62 11.73
C LYS A 59 6.36 -11.41 12.36
N SER A 60 6.54 -11.48 13.68
CA SER A 60 7.39 -10.59 14.45
C SER A 60 8.47 -11.38 15.18
N ASP A 61 9.72 -10.94 15.08
CA ASP A 61 10.86 -11.55 15.75
C ASP A 61 11.85 -10.47 16.23
N GLY A 62 11.72 -10.08 17.49
CA GLY A 62 12.40 -8.90 18.03
C GLY A 62 12.08 -7.64 17.21
N PRO A 63 13.09 -6.95 16.65
CA PRO A 63 12.86 -5.76 15.82
C PRO A 63 12.43 -6.09 14.39
N TRP A 64 12.46 -7.36 13.97
CA TRP A 64 12.13 -7.77 12.61
C TRP A 64 10.63 -7.96 12.42
N ARG A 65 10.11 -7.54 11.28
CA ARG A 65 8.75 -7.82 10.81
C ARG A 65 8.81 -8.46 9.43
N ASP A 66 8.11 -9.57 9.27
CA ASP A 66 7.79 -10.14 7.96
C ASP A 66 6.35 -9.74 7.64
N ILE A 67 6.17 -9.00 6.55
CA ILE A 67 4.88 -8.42 6.14
C ILE A 67 4.53 -9.03 4.78
N TYR A 68 3.39 -9.71 4.73
CA TYR A 68 2.77 -10.07 3.45
C TYR A 68 2.23 -8.81 2.79
N PHE A 69 2.45 -8.68 1.49
CA PHE A 69 1.87 -7.61 0.69
C PHE A 69 1.23 -8.15 -0.59
N GLU A 70 0.26 -7.41 -1.10
CA GLU A 70 -0.40 -7.64 -2.38
C GLU A 70 -0.97 -6.36 -2.98
N THR A 71 -1.15 -6.36 -4.30
CA THR A 71 -1.91 -5.33 -5.02
C THR A 71 -3.31 -5.84 -5.38
N SER A 72 -4.30 -4.93 -5.36
CA SER A 72 -5.70 -5.24 -5.76
C SER A 72 -6.00 -5.02 -7.24
N ASP A 73 -5.06 -4.46 -8.00
CA ASP A 73 -5.32 -3.94 -9.36
C ASP A 73 -4.58 -4.70 -10.45
N LYS A 74 -4.66 -4.16 -11.68
CA LYS A 74 -4.14 -4.72 -12.94
C LYS A 74 -2.69 -5.21 -12.92
N TYR A 75 -1.86 -4.67 -12.03
CA TYR A 75 -0.48 -5.08 -11.83
C TYR A 75 -0.43 -6.07 -10.67
N VAL A 76 -0.05 -7.32 -10.95
CA VAL A 76 -0.20 -8.46 -10.03
C VAL A 76 1.08 -8.60 -9.24
N ASN A 77 1.12 -8.01 -8.05
CA ASN A 77 2.22 -8.17 -7.13
C ASN A 77 1.74 -8.78 -5.84
N LYS A 78 2.55 -9.72 -5.35
CA LYS A 78 2.39 -10.29 -4.02
C LYS A 78 3.72 -10.82 -3.53
N GLY A 79 3.92 -10.79 -2.23
CA GLY A 79 5.21 -11.12 -1.67
C GLY A 79 5.29 -10.98 -0.17
N LEU A 80 6.51 -11.11 0.32
CA LEU A 80 6.89 -10.79 1.68
C LEU A 80 7.95 -9.69 1.62
N ILE A 81 7.81 -8.67 2.46
CA ILE A 81 8.89 -7.75 2.81
C ILE A 81 9.32 -8.06 4.24
N ARG A 82 10.62 -8.18 4.46
CA ARG A 82 11.22 -8.24 5.78
C ARG A 82 11.97 -6.95 6.06
N LEU A 83 11.59 -6.30 7.15
CA LEU A 83 12.17 -5.03 7.58
C LEU A 83 12.48 -5.00 9.06
N ASN A 84 13.35 -4.08 9.46
CA ASN A 84 13.74 -3.86 10.85
C ASN A 84 13.10 -2.56 11.37
N CYS A 85 12.46 -2.63 12.53
CA CYS A 85 11.78 -1.50 13.16
C CYS A 85 12.68 -0.60 14.00
N ASP A 86 13.86 -1.09 14.41
CA ASP A 86 14.76 -0.40 15.35
C ASP A 86 16.04 0.10 14.68
N ASP A 87 16.41 -0.48 13.54
CA ASP A 87 17.62 -0.14 12.79
C ASP A 87 17.25 0.49 11.42
N PRO A 88 17.37 1.81 11.26
CA PRO A 88 17.07 2.49 10.01
C PRO A 88 18.06 2.16 8.89
N GLU A 89 19.23 1.59 9.20
CA GLU A 89 20.27 1.20 8.24
C GLU A 89 20.23 -0.30 7.89
N ALA A 90 19.33 -1.08 8.48
CA ALA A 90 19.20 -2.49 8.16
C ALA A 90 18.80 -2.72 6.70
N ASP A 91 19.30 -3.79 6.09
CA ASP A 91 18.89 -4.18 4.75
C ASP A 91 17.39 -4.54 4.72
N ILE A 92 16.78 -4.40 3.54
CA ILE A 92 15.38 -4.73 3.29
C ILE A 92 15.34 -5.95 2.37
N ASP A 93 14.71 -7.03 2.82
CA ASP A 93 14.58 -8.23 2.01
C ASP A 93 13.16 -8.34 1.43
N PHE A 94 13.08 -8.70 0.16
CA PHE A 94 11.85 -8.98 -0.54
C PHE A 94 11.86 -10.41 -1.07
N THR A 95 10.79 -11.14 -0.79
CA THR A 95 10.39 -12.32 -1.57
C THR A 95 9.22 -11.95 -2.46
N LEU A 96 9.46 -11.87 -3.76
CA LEU A 96 8.46 -11.48 -4.76
C LEU A 96 7.92 -12.72 -5.46
N TYR A 97 6.61 -12.86 -5.59
CA TYR A 97 5.98 -13.92 -6.39
C TYR A 97 5.35 -13.33 -7.64
N GLY A 98 5.86 -13.75 -8.81
CA GLY A 98 5.35 -13.31 -10.12
C GLY A 98 3.92 -13.79 -10.44
N VAL A 99 3.54 -13.73 -11.72
CA VAL A 99 2.24 -14.21 -12.22
C VAL A 99 2.10 -15.71 -11.91
N GLY A 100 1.14 -16.07 -11.06
CA GLY A 100 0.96 -17.44 -10.55
C GLY A 100 0.51 -17.48 -9.09
N GLU A 101 0.52 -18.67 -8.49
CA GLU A 101 0.13 -18.87 -7.08
C GLU A 101 1.11 -18.19 -6.09
N TYR A 102 0.58 -17.74 -4.96
CA TYR A 102 1.40 -17.26 -3.85
C TYR A 102 2.19 -18.42 -3.23
N GLY A 103 3.47 -18.22 -2.94
CA GLY A 103 4.32 -19.23 -2.32
C GLY A 103 4.89 -20.28 -3.29
N GLY A 104 4.58 -20.18 -4.58
CA GLY A 104 5.18 -21.03 -5.62
C GLY A 104 6.69 -20.76 -5.72
N ALA A 105 7.51 -21.77 -5.48
CA ALA A 105 8.97 -21.62 -5.51
C ALA A 105 9.47 -21.28 -6.93
N GLU A 106 8.80 -21.78 -7.97
CA GLU A 106 9.14 -21.46 -9.37
C GLU A 106 8.90 -19.99 -9.76
N THR A 107 8.07 -19.25 -9.01
CA THR A 107 7.78 -17.83 -9.28
C THR A 107 8.39 -16.89 -8.25
N GLY A 108 9.08 -17.44 -7.24
CA GLY A 108 9.73 -16.72 -6.16
C GLY A 108 11.06 -16.10 -6.60
N ARG A 109 11.18 -14.79 -6.45
CA ARG A 109 12.42 -14.02 -6.62
C ARG A 109 12.80 -13.36 -5.31
N GLN A 110 14.05 -13.55 -4.87
CA GLN A 110 14.60 -12.86 -3.71
C GLN A 110 15.35 -11.61 -4.16
N VAL A 111 15.13 -10.50 -3.48
CA VAL A 111 15.84 -9.22 -3.69
C VAL A 111 16.18 -8.65 -2.33
N THR A 112 17.42 -8.23 -2.14
CA THR A 112 17.86 -7.47 -0.96
C THR A 112 18.21 -6.06 -1.40
N ILE A 113 17.71 -5.06 -0.68
CA ILE A 113 18.05 -3.65 -0.87
C ILE A 113 18.92 -3.23 0.30
N SER A 114 20.20 -3.00 0.01
CA SER A 114 21.11 -2.47 1.03
C SER A 114 20.75 -1.03 1.39
N TYR A 115 21.15 -0.57 2.57
CA TYR A 115 20.95 0.84 2.94
C TYR A 115 21.52 1.82 1.89
N GLY A 116 22.69 1.51 1.32
CA GLY A 116 23.32 2.33 0.28
C GLY A 116 22.53 2.39 -1.03
N ASP A 117 21.74 1.37 -1.33
CA ASP A 117 20.98 1.25 -2.58
C ASP A 117 19.58 1.87 -2.50
N ARG A 118 19.14 2.30 -1.31
CA ARG A 118 17.83 2.96 -1.16
C ARG A 118 17.71 4.26 -1.94
N ARG A 119 18.79 5.02 -2.09
CA ARG A 119 18.77 6.23 -2.92
C ARG A 119 18.62 5.91 -4.42
N PRO A 120 19.45 5.03 -5.02
CA PRO A 120 19.20 4.52 -6.36
C PRO A 120 17.78 3.97 -6.56
N TRP A 121 17.22 3.28 -5.56
CA TRP A 121 15.85 2.78 -5.59
C TRP A 121 14.81 3.92 -5.63
N ALA A 122 14.95 4.92 -4.76
CA ALA A 122 14.08 6.10 -4.75
C ALA A 122 14.14 6.87 -6.08
N ASP A 123 15.31 6.90 -6.72
CA ASP A 123 15.51 7.57 -8.01
C ASP A 123 15.02 6.72 -9.21
N GLY A 124 14.46 5.52 -8.97
CA GLY A 124 13.99 4.59 -10.01
C GLY A 124 15.13 3.91 -10.79
N ASN A 125 16.36 4.00 -10.31
CA ASN A 125 17.58 3.54 -10.99
C ASN A 125 18.17 2.26 -10.39
N TYR A 126 17.35 1.47 -9.66
CA TYR A 126 17.79 0.20 -9.08
C TYR A 126 17.32 -1.00 -9.90
N GLN A 127 18.26 -1.63 -10.61
CA GLN A 127 17.99 -2.64 -11.64
C GLN A 127 17.18 -3.84 -11.13
N ASP A 128 17.46 -4.32 -9.92
CA ASP A 128 16.79 -5.49 -9.37
C ASP A 128 15.30 -5.25 -9.08
N MET A 129 14.88 -3.99 -8.96
CA MET A 129 13.50 -3.60 -8.68
C MET A 129 12.72 -3.14 -9.94
N SER A 130 13.26 -3.31 -11.15
CA SER A 130 12.58 -2.91 -12.40
C SER A 130 11.23 -3.61 -12.60
N GLY A 131 10.19 -2.87 -13.01
CA GLY A 131 8.86 -3.40 -13.34
C GLY A 131 7.80 -3.07 -12.29
N GLU A 132 6.98 -4.06 -11.92
CA GLU A 132 5.83 -3.91 -11.03
C GLU A 132 6.20 -3.96 -9.52
N THR A 133 7.47 -3.85 -9.15
CA THR A 133 7.97 -4.09 -7.78
C THR A 133 7.56 -2.99 -6.78
N PRO A 134 7.42 -3.29 -5.46
CA PRO A 134 7.17 -2.25 -4.45
C PRO A 134 8.13 -1.06 -4.52
N THR A 135 7.61 0.16 -4.29
CA THR A 135 8.41 1.39 -4.30
C THR A 135 8.98 1.71 -2.92
N ILE A 136 9.88 2.70 -2.84
CA ILE A 136 10.44 3.12 -1.55
C ILE A 136 9.36 3.72 -0.63
N GLU A 137 8.32 4.34 -1.19
CA GLU A 137 7.17 4.86 -0.45
C GLU A 137 6.38 3.74 0.22
N PHE A 138 6.26 2.58 -0.45
CA PHE A 138 5.66 1.40 0.17
C PHE A 138 6.45 0.96 1.41
N TYR A 139 7.79 0.97 1.35
CA TYR A 139 8.62 0.64 2.52
C TYR A 139 8.40 1.64 3.67
N GLY A 140 8.39 2.93 3.39
CA GLY A 140 8.09 3.95 4.41
C GLY A 140 6.71 3.75 5.05
N ALA A 141 5.68 3.51 4.23
CA ALA A 141 4.34 3.22 4.72
C ALA A 141 4.25 1.92 5.54
N ALA A 142 4.98 0.87 5.13
CA ALA A 142 5.04 -0.38 5.86
C ALA A 142 5.70 -0.22 7.24
N LEU A 143 6.81 0.53 7.33
CA LEU A 143 7.40 0.90 8.62
C LEU A 143 6.39 1.63 9.51
N GLU A 144 5.73 2.65 8.96
CA GLU A 144 4.77 3.44 9.71
C GLU A 144 3.58 2.62 10.20
N ARG A 145 3.18 1.59 9.45
CA ARG A 145 2.03 0.75 9.77
C ARG A 145 2.35 -0.35 10.77
N PHE A 146 3.52 -0.97 10.69
CA PHE A 146 3.84 -2.23 11.38
C PHE A 146 4.96 -2.14 12.43
N CYS A 147 5.63 -0.98 12.54
CA CYS A 147 6.69 -0.73 13.52
C CYS A 147 6.33 0.26 14.62
N LYS A 148 5.09 0.77 14.64
CA LYS A 148 4.57 1.66 15.70
C LYS A 148 3.81 0.88 16.77
#